data_AF-A0A221KH13-F1
#
_entry.id   AF-A0A221KH13-F1
#
_cell.length_a   1.000
_cell.length_b   1.000
_cell.length_c   1.000
_cell.angle_alpha   90.00
_cell.angle_beta   90.00
_cell.angle_gamma   90.00
#
_symmetry.space_group_name_H-M   'P 1'
#
loop_
_entity.id
_entity.type
_entity.pdbx_description
1 polymer ?
#
loop_
_entity_poly.entity_id
_entity_poly.type
_entity_poly.pdbx_seq_one_letter_code
_entity_poly.pdbx_strand_id
1 'polypeptide(L)'
;MLIGFRQQPFPGEKLPEAQGFSVLRTSPQVTNGRHWLALTRQAGASVELFDAMVSDVMDVLGAAANPVLGHGLLLARLRAWLDFMRQTGERTLGPEAETGLIGELLLLAQLISHPSLGGPAAIQTWHGPTRGLHDFVIGAGAIEVKTTFSSPGFPARIGSLEQLDEQAHRPLYVCATRLQADPAGASLPDIVARVRLLADAQTTARQELDHLLLQAGYADAHASHYTRRCKNHKTWFLHVGESFPRLTRANVPTSIRQASYELALDLIDAPSCSLDQVLTHMGATRT
;
A
#
# COMPACT_ATOMS: atom_id res chain seq x y z
N MET A 1 24.15 11.66 -4.91
CA MET A 1 24.42 10.51 -5.81
C MET A 1 24.39 10.99 -7.26
N LEU A 2 25.26 10.47 -8.14
CA LEU A 2 25.24 10.74 -9.59
C LEU A 2 25.01 9.42 -10.35
N ILE A 3 24.06 9.40 -11.28
CA ILE A 3 23.67 8.22 -12.06
C ILE A 3 23.78 8.56 -13.55
N GLY A 4 24.54 7.77 -14.32
CA GLY A 4 24.79 8.02 -15.74
C GLY A 4 23.99 7.09 -16.66
N PHE A 5 23.45 7.64 -17.75
CA PHE A 5 22.63 6.96 -18.75
C PHE A 5 23.15 7.19 -20.16
N ARG A 6 22.96 6.19 -21.02
CA ARG A 6 23.25 6.30 -22.47
C ARG A 6 22.12 6.95 -23.27
N GLN A 7 20.91 6.95 -22.72
CA GLN A 7 19.72 7.58 -23.31
C GLN A 7 19.06 8.48 -22.25
N GLN A 8 18.25 9.43 -22.69
CA GLN A 8 17.60 10.37 -21.80
C GLN A 8 16.61 9.65 -20.85
N PRO A 9 16.79 9.77 -19.52
CA PRO A 9 15.99 8.97 -18.58
C PRO A 9 14.58 9.47 -18.32
N PHE A 10 14.35 10.77 -18.41
CA PHE A 10 13.02 11.35 -18.21
C PHE A 10 12.62 12.17 -19.44
N PRO A 11 11.45 11.93 -20.04
CA PRO A 11 10.90 12.80 -21.08
C PRO A 11 10.46 14.15 -20.47
N GLY A 12 10.66 15.25 -21.19
CA GLY A 12 10.27 16.62 -20.76
C GLY A 12 11.33 17.37 -19.93
N GLU A 13 11.14 18.68 -19.73
CA GLU A 13 12.13 19.58 -19.11
C GLU A 13 12.06 19.62 -17.57
N LYS A 14 10.87 19.47 -16.97
CA LYS A 14 10.68 19.55 -15.51
C LYS A 14 10.79 18.18 -14.87
N LEU A 15 11.77 18.02 -13.98
CA LEU A 15 11.86 16.85 -13.12
C LEU A 15 10.95 17.01 -11.89
N PRO A 16 10.46 15.89 -11.32
CA PRO A 16 9.68 15.95 -10.10
C PRO A 16 10.55 16.47 -8.95
N GLU A 17 10.13 17.59 -8.34
CA GLU A 17 10.65 18.05 -7.05
C GLU A 17 9.78 17.47 -5.92
N ALA A 18 10.40 17.05 -4.83
CA ALA A 18 9.73 16.62 -3.61
C ALA A 18 10.35 17.35 -2.40
N GLN A 19 9.69 17.25 -1.25
CA GLN A 19 10.31 17.66 0.01
C GLN A 19 11.47 16.70 0.31
N GLY A 20 12.61 17.22 0.72
CA GLY A 20 13.72 16.43 1.26
C GLY A 20 14.82 16.04 0.27
N PHE A 21 14.52 15.78 -1.01
CA PHE A 21 15.54 15.63 -2.05
C PHE A 21 15.07 16.15 -3.42
N SER A 22 16.04 16.51 -4.26
CA SER A 22 15.81 16.94 -5.64
C SER A 22 16.55 16.05 -6.63
N VAL A 23 15.96 15.94 -7.83
CA VAL A 23 16.57 15.29 -8.98
C VAL A 23 16.96 16.37 -9.98
N LEU A 24 18.25 16.50 -10.27
CA LEU A 24 18.79 17.45 -11.23
C LEU A 24 19.33 16.69 -12.45
N ARG A 25 19.18 17.28 -13.64
CA ARG A 25 19.87 16.80 -14.86
C ARG A 25 21.14 17.61 -15.07
N THR A 26 22.18 16.94 -15.53
CA THR A 26 23.33 17.64 -16.11
C THR A 26 23.16 17.79 -17.62
N SER A 27 23.73 18.86 -18.20
CA SER A 27 23.66 19.11 -19.64
C SER A 27 24.51 18.10 -20.42
N PRO A 28 24.00 17.51 -21.54
CA PRO A 28 24.74 16.57 -22.38
C PRO A 28 26.05 17.12 -22.96
N GLN A 29 26.13 18.45 -23.11
CA GLN A 29 27.29 19.17 -23.63
C GLN A 29 28.49 19.12 -22.68
N VAL A 30 28.25 18.90 -21.39
CA VAL A 30 29.28 18.83 -20.34
C VAL A 30 29.79 17.39 -20.15
N THR A 31 29.15 16.40 -20.79
CA THR A 31 29.24 14.99 -20.39
C THR A 31 29.49 14.02 -21.56
N ASN A 32 30.03 14.51 -22.69
CA ASN A 32 30.37 13.72 -23.88
C ASN A 32 29.22 12.81 -24.37
N GLY A 33 27.99 13.34 -24.42
CA GLY A 33 26.82 12.60 -24.93
C GLY A 33 26.19 11.61 -23.94
N ARG A 34 26.63 11.56 -22.68
CA ARG A 34 25.93 10.84 -21.61
C ARG A 34 24.94 11.75 -20.87
N HIS A 35 23.81 11.20 -20.46
CA HIS A 35 22.86 11.90 -19.60
C HIS A 35 23.16 11.56 -18.14
N TRP A 36 23.14 12.52 -17.22
CA TRP A 36 23.26 12.22 -15.80
C TRP A 36 22.11 12.76 -15.00
N LEU A 37 21.74 11.99 -13.96
CA LEU A 37 20.86 12.43 -12.89
C LEU A 37 21.68 12.60 -11.61
N ALA A 38 21.56 13.76 -11.00
CA ALA A 38 22.06 14.02 -9.65
C ALA A 38 20.88 13.96 -8.67
N LEU A 39 20.99 13.09 -7.67
CA LEU A 39 20.12 13.09 -6.50
C LEU A 39 20.82 13.87 -5.40
N THR A 40 20.18 14.93 -4.93
CA THR A 40 20.72 15.82 -3.90
C THR A 40 19.74 15.97 -2.76
N ARG A 41 20.20 15.72 -1.53
CA ARG A 41 19.45 16.02 -0.31
C ARG A 41 19.24 17.53 -0.19
N GLN A 42 18.02 17.95 0.11
CA GLN A 42 17.72 19.34 0.40
C GLN A 42 18.23 19.72 1.81
N ALA A 43 18.54 21.00 1.99
CA ALA A 43 18.97 21.52 3.29
C ALA A 43 17.87 21.31 4.34
N GLY A 44 18.25 20.83 5.53
CA GLY A 44 17.33 20.52 6.62
C GLY A 44 16.60 19.18 6.51
N ALA A 45 16.81 18.43 5.42
CA ALA A 45 16.14 17.15 5.23
C ALA A 45 16.80 15.97 5.97
N SER A 46 16.03 14.92 6.22
CA SER A 46 16.48 13.67 6.84
C SER A 46 17.60 13.02 6.03
N VAL A 47 18.74 12.81 6.70
CA VAL A 47 19.88 12.07 6.14
C VAL A 47 19.53 10.61 6.00
N GLU A 48 18.84 10.03 6.98
CA GLU A 48 18.45 8.62 7.02
C GLU A 48 17.53 8.24 5.86
N LEU A 49 16.53 9.07 5.55
CA LEU A 49 15.65 8.85 4.39
C LEU A 49 16.39 9.00 3.06
N PHE A 50 17.32 9.95 2.97
CA PHE A 50 18.13 10.12 1.77
C PHE A 50 19.07 8.93 1.54
N ASP A 51 19.72 8.43 2.60
CA ASP A 51 20.60 7.27 2.54
C ASP A 51 19.81 6.00 2.19
N ALA A 52 18.62 5.82 2.78
CA ALA A 52 17.71 4.72 2.44
C ALA A 52 17.30 4.75 0.96
N MET A 53 16.93 5.92 0.44
CA MET A 53 16.64 6.09 -0.98
C MET A 53 17.85 5.77 -1.86
N VAL A 54 19.04 6.28 -1.51
CA VAL A 54 20.26 6.03 -2.29
C VAL A 54 20.61 4.54 -2.28
N SER A 55 20.50 3.86 -1.14
CA SER A 55 20.73 2.42 -1.03
C SER A 55 19.75 1.64 -1.90
N ASP A 56 18.45 1.92 -1.79
CA ASP A 56 17.41 1.27 -2.57
C ASP A 56 17.62 1.44 -4.09
N VAL A 57 17.97 2.66 -4.51
CA VAL A 57 18.30 2.96 -5.90
C VAL A 57 19.55 2.20 -6.37
N MET A 58 20.57 2.09 -5.53
CA MET A 58 21.78 1.32 -5.83
C MET A 58 21.50 -0.18 -5.95
N ASP A 59 20.65 -0.73 -5.09
CA ASP A 59 20.28 -2.15 -5.11
C ASP A 59 19.52 -2.51 -6.39
N VAL A 60 18.60 -1.63 -6.82
CA VAL A 60 17.86 -1.77 -8.09
C VAL A 60 18.80 -1.73 -9.30
N LEU A 61 19.78 -0.83 -9.27
CA LEU A 61 20.80 -0.74 -10.33
C LEU A 61 21.73 -1.96 -10.33
N GLY A 62 22.11 -2.47 -9.17
CA GLY A 62 22.98 -3.64 -9.02
C GLY A 62 22.31 -4.95 -9.46
N ALA A 63 21.01 -5.09 -9.25
CA ALA A 63 20.25 -6.29 -9.60
C ALA A 63 19.87 -6.37 -11.10
N ALA A 64 19.99 -5.28 -11.85
CA ALA A 64 19.54 -5.23 -13.23
C ALA A 64 20.53 -5.88 -14.21
N ALA A 65 20.25 -7.13 -14.61
CA ALA A 65 21.02 -7.82 -15.65
C ALA A 65 20.87 -7.21 -17.06
N ASN A 66 19.71 -6.58 -17.34
CA ASN A 66 19.44 -5.88 -18.61
C ASN A 66 19.41 -4.36 -18.39
N PRO A 67 20.29 -3.58 -19.05
CA PRO A 67 20.36 -2.13 -18.87
C PRO A 67 19.05 -1.37 -19.17
N VAL A 68 18.23 -1.85 -20.11
CA VAL A 68 16.96 -1.20 -20.48
C VAL A 68 15.88 -1.47 -19.44
N LEU A 69 15.81 -2.68 -18.91
CA LEU A 69 14.87 -3.02 -17.82
C LEU A 69 15.27 -2.35 -16.51
N GLY A 70 16.57 -2.32 -16.20
CA GLY A 70 17.10 -1.60 -15.03
C GLY A 70 16.77 -0.11 -15.04
N HIS A 71 16.77 0.49 -16.23
CA HIS A 71 16.35 1.87 -16.42
C HIS A 71 14.89 2.11 -16.04
N GLY A 72 13.98 1.25 -16.49
CA GLY A 72 12.56 1.36 -16.15
C GLY A 72 12.31 1.19 -14.65
N LEU A 73 12.94 0.18 -14.03
CA LEU A 73 12.84 -0.10 -12.60
C LEU A 73 13.37 1.06 -11.75
N LEU A 74 14.51 1.63 -12.14
CA LEU A 74 15.07 2.80 -11.48
C LEU A 74 14.08 3.97 -11.45
N LEU A 75 13.51 4.30 -12.61
CA LEU A 75 12.59 5.43 -12.70
C LEU A 75 11.32 5.21 -11.87
N ALA A 76 10.82 3.98 -11.85
CA ALA A 76 9.69 3.60 -11.01
C ALA A 76 10.02 3.81 -9.53
N ARG A 77 11.19 3.35 -9.06
CA ARG A 77 11.61 3.53 -7.66
C ARG A 77 11.88 4.99 -7.29
N LEU A 78 12.49 5.77 -8.17
CA LEU A 78 12.64 7.21 -7.93
C LEU A 78 11.30 7.91 -7.82
N ARG A 79 10.31 7.55 -8.64
CA ARG A 79 8.94 8.09 -8.53
C ARG A 79 8.28 7.68 -7.22
N ALA A 80 8.41 6.43 -6.80
CA ALA A 80 7.91 5.94 -5.52
C ALA A 80 8.42 6.79 -4.35
N TRP A 81 9.74 7.04 -4.31
CA TRP A 81 10.36 7.86 -3.27
C TRP A 81 9.92 9.32 -3.33
N LEU A 82 9.81 9.90 -4.53
CA LEU A 82 9.32 11.27 -4.69
C LEU A 82 7.87 11.41 -4.22
N ASP A 83 7.02 10.43 -4.52
CA ASP A 83 5.62 10.44 -4.13
C ASP A 83 5.45 10.19 -2.62
N PHE A 84 6.23 9.28 -2.03
CA PHE A 84 6.33 9.12 -0.58
C PHE A 84 6.70 10.45 0.08
N MET A 85 7.82 11.06 -0.31
CA MET A 85 8.29 12.31 0.28
C MET A 85 7.31 13.48 0.09
N ARG A 86 6.53 13.51 -0.98
CA ARG A 86 5.47 14.52 -1.16
C ARG A 86 4.29 14.33 -0.23
N GLN A 87 3.93 13.08 0.06
CA GLN A 87 2.73 12.75 0.81
C GLN A 87 2.98 12.73 2.32
N THR A 88 4.08 12.12 2.76
CA THR A 88 4.43 11.95 4.18
C THR A 88 5.48 12.97 4.62
N GLY A 89 6.31 13.46 3.71
CA GLY A 89 7.52 14.21 4.07
C GLY A 89 8.46 13.30 4.85
N GLU A 90 8.92 13.79 6.00
CA GLU A 90 9.78 13.02 6.92
C GLU A 90 9.00 12.37 8.07
N ARG A 91 7.67 12.39 7.99
CA ARG A 91 6.82 11.92 9.08
C ARG A 91 6.63 10.41 9.00
N THR A 92 6.61 9.79 10.17
CA THR A 92 6.19 8.40 10.35
C THR A 92 4.68 8.28 10.21
N LEU A 93 4.18 7.06 10.00
CA LEU A 93 2.74 6.79 10.05
C LEU A 93 2.19 7.20 11.41
N GLY A 94 1.03 7.88 11.39
CA GLY A 94 0.25 8.10 12.61
C GLY A 94 -0.38 6.79 13.12
N PRO A 95 -0.84 6.74 14.38
CA PRO A 95 -1.37 5.50 14.98
C PRO A 95 -2.53 4.85 14.21
N GLU A 96 -3.41 5.65 13.60
CA GLU A 96 -4.53 5.16 12.79
C GLU A 96 -4.04 4.55 11.48
N ALA A 97 -3.12 5.22 10.77
CA ALA A 97 -2.54 4.73 9.52
C ALA A 97 -1.67 3.47 9.75
N GLU A 98 -0.90 3.42 10.84
CA GLU A 98 -0.19 2.21 11.28
C GLU A 98 -1.18 1.05 11.52
N THR A 99 -2.31 1.32 12.18
CA THR A 99 -3.34 0.31 12.47
C THR A 99 -4.01 -0.20 11.19
N GLY A 100 -4.33 0.70 10.25
CA GLY A 100 -4.88 0.34 8.94
C GLY A 100 -3.93 -0.54 8.14
N LEU A 101 -2.66 -0.10 8.02
CA LEU A 101 -1.63 -0.84 7.29
C LEU A 101 -1.37 -2.23 7.89
N ILE A 102 -1.37 -2.38 9.22
CA ILE A 102 -1.29 -3.70 9.87
C ILE A 102 -2.43 -4.60 9.37
N GLY A 103 -3.67 -4.09 9.33
CA GLY A 103 -4.83 -4.83 8.82
C GLY A 103 -4.68 -5.29 7.39
N GLU A 104 -4.30 -4.37 6.50
CA GLU A 104 -4.09 -4.66 5.08
C GLU A 104 -3.00 -5.73 4.88
N LEU A 105 -1.87 -5.60 5.59
CA LEU A 105 -0.77 -6.57 5.50
C LEU A 105 -1.13 -7.94 6.07
N LEU A 106 -1.99 -8.01 7.09
CA LEU A 106 -2.51 -9.28 7.60
C LEU A 106 -3.37 -9.99 6.56
N LEU A 107 -4.24 -9.26 5.85
CA LEU A 107 -5.02 -9.81 4.74
C LEU A 107 -4.12 -10.21 3.56
N LEU A 108 -3.16 -9.36 3.18
CA LEU A 108 -2.23 -9.65 2.10
C LEU A 108 -1.42 -10.93 2.38
N ALA A 109 -0.96 -11.14 3.61
CA ALA A 109 -0.28 -12.39 3.99
C ALA A 109 -1.16 -13.63 3.78
N GLN A 110 -2.46 -13.53 4.09
CA GLN A 110 -3.42 -14.61 3.84
C GLN A 110 -3.60 -14.85 2.34
N LEU A 111 -3.73 -13.78 1.54
CA LEU A 111 -3.90 -13.87 0.08
C LEU A 111 -2.66 -14.47 -0.61
N ILE A 112 -1.45 -14.04 -0.23
CA ILE A 112 -0.19 -14.59 -0.75
C ILE A 112 -0.10 -16.10 -0.48
N SER A 113 -0.53 -16.52 0.70
CA SER A 113 -0.49 -17.94 1.12
C SER A 113 -1.67 -18.75 0.56
N HIS A 114 -2.65 -18.10 -0.07
CA HIS A 114 -3.87 -18.76 -0.54
C HIS A 114 -3.60 -19.52 -1.85
N PRO A 115 -4.05 -20.79 -1.98
CA PRO A 115 -3.81 -21.60 -3.18
C PRO A 115 -4.33 -21.01 -4.49
N SER A 116 -5.37 -20.18 -4.42
CA SER A 116 -6.06 -19.60 -5.60
C SER A 116 -5.38 -18.38 -6.21
N LEU A 117 -4.46 -17.72 -5.48
CA LEU A 117 -3.80 -16.49 -5.92
C LEU A 117 -2.27 -16.66 -5.98
N GLY A 118 -1.65 -17.00 -4.84
CA GLY A 118 -0.20 -16.96 -4.69
C GLY A 118 0.36 -15.52 -4.63
N GLY A 119 1.68 -15.40 -4.45
CA GLY A 119 2.37 -14.15 -4.17
C GLY A 119 2.11 -12.99 -5.14
N PRO A 120 2.43 -13.10 -6.44
CA PRO A 120 2.34 -11.98 -7.37
C PRO A 120 0.91 -11.51 -7.58
N ALA A 121 -0.02 -12.45 -7.76
CA ALA A 121 -1.42 -12.12 -7.97
C ALA A 121 -2.01 -11.46 -6.73
N ALA A 122 -1.69 -11.93 -5.53
CA ALA A 122 -2.13 -11.30 -4.29
C ALA A 122 -1.61 -9.86 -4.16
N ILE A 123 -0.32 -9.62 -4.43
CA ILE A 123 0.28 -8.27 -4.34
C ILE A 123 -0.35 -7.32 -5.36
N GLN A 124 -0.62 -7.77 -6.58
CA GLN A 124 -1.28 -6.97 -7.62
C GLN A 124 -2.71 -6.55 -7.26
N THR A 125 -3.37 -7.27 -6.35
CA THR A 125 -4.72 -6.94 -5.92
C THR A 125 -4.75 -5.86 -4.84
N TRP A 126 -3.61 -5.52 -4.23
CA TRP A 126 -3.52 -4.57 -3.12
C TRP A 126 -3.43 -3.12 -3.64
N HIS A 127 -4.55 -2.40 -3.57
CA HIS A 127 -4.72 -1.05 -4.09
C HIS A 127 -4.75 0.04 -3.01
N GLY A 128 -4.90 -0.31 -1.73
CA GLY A 128 -4.89 0.63 -0.59
C GLY A 128 -3.77 1.68 -0.66
N PRO A 129 -2.50 1.28 -0.89
CA PRO A 129 -1.36 2.20 -0.98
C PRO A 129 -1.46 3.21 -2.13
N THR A 130 -2.14 2.84 -3.21
CA THR A 130 -2.35 3.70 -4.39
C THR A 130 -3.56 4.62 -4.26
N ARG A 131 -4.21 4.66 -3.08
CA ARG A 131 -5.47 5.37 -2.82
C ARG A 131 -6.59 4.91 -3.75
N GLY A 132 -6.64 3.60 -4.00
CA GLY A 132 -7.78 2.97 -4.65
C GLY A 132 -9.07 3.22 -3.86
N LEU A 133 -10.22 3.05 -4.52
CA LEU A 133 -11.51 3.18 -3.84
C LEU A 133 -11.68 2.15 -2.71
N HIS A 134 -11.13 0.95 -2.91
CA HIS A 134 -11.09 -0.14 -1.95
C HIS A 134 -9.65 -0.65 -1.80
N ASP A 135 -9.34 -1.25 -0.66
CA ASP A 135 -8.00 -1.73 -0.35
C ASP A 135 -7.54 -2.90 -1.22
N PHE A 136 -8.46 -3.81 -1.58
CA PHE A 136 -8.17 -4.92 -2.48
C PHE A 136 -9.21 -5.05 -3.59
N VAL A 137 -8.75 -5.28 -4.82
CA VAL A 137 -9.62 -5.57 -5.98
C VAL A 137 -9.21 -6.92 -6.55
N ILE A 138 -10.15 -7.87 -6.55
CA ILE A 138 -9.89 -9.27 -6.92
C ILE A 138 -10.99 -9.72 -7.88
N GLY A 139 -10.61 -10.11 -9.10
CA GLY A 139 -11.58 -10.49 -10.12
C GLY A 139 -12.58 -9.37 -10.38
N ALA A 140 -13.88 -9.66 -10.19
CA ALA A 140 -14.95 -8.67 -10.34
C ALA A 140 -15.26 -7.88 -9.05
N GLY A 141 -14.77 -8.34 -7.90
CA GLY A 141 -15.12 -7.81 -6.60
C GLY A 141 -14.00 -7.04 -5.91
N ALA A 142 -14.29 -6.62 -4.69
CA ALA A 142 -13.35 -5.88 -3.85
C ALA A 142 -13.51 -6.19 -2.36
N ILE A 143 -12.45 -5.89 -1.60
CA ILE A 143 -12.44 -5.96 -0.15
C ILE A 143 -11.96 -4.61 0.40
N GLU A 144 -12.76 -4.04 1.30
CA GLU A 144 -12.41 -2.90 2.15
C GLU A 144 -11.93 -3.42 3.52
N VAL A 145 -10.76 -3.02 3.98
CA VAL A 145 -10.19 -3.45 5.26
C VAL A 145 -10.51 -2.44 6.35
N LYS A 146 -11.05 -2.92 7.47
CA LYS A 146 -11.25 -2.13 8.68
C LYS A 146 -10.57 -2.82 9.84
N THR A 147 -9.75 -2.06 10.56
CA THR A 147 -8.92 -2.60 11.64
C THR A 147 -9.05 -1.76 12.89
N THR A 148 -9.19 -2.42 14.04
CA THR A 148 -9.33 -1.73 15.32
C THR A 148 -8.55 -2.41 16.44
N PHE A 149 -8.03 -1.60 17.36
CA PHE A 149 -7.54 -2.04 18.67
C PHE A 149 -8.63 -1.95 19.76
N SER A 150 -9.84 -1.48 19.41
CA SER A 150 -10.91 -1.31 20.38
C SER A 150 -11.34 -2.65 20.96
N SER A 151 -11.40 -2.70 22.29
CA SER A 151 -11.88 -3.86 23.05
C SER A 151 -13.42 -3.90 23.11
N PRO A 152 -14.14 -2.81 23.46
CA PRO A 152 -15.57 -2.71 23.22
C PRO A 152 -15.86 -2.21 21.79
N GLY A 153 -16.87 -2.80 21.14
CA GLY A 153 -17.32 -2.33 19.84
C GLY A 153 -16.39 -2.68 18.67
N PHE A 154 -16.85 -2.37 17.46
CA PHE A 154 -16.01 -2.27 16.27
C PHE A 154 -16.38 -1.00 15.49
N PRO A 155 -15.91 0.18 15.92
CA PRO A 155 -16.11 1.41 15.17
C PRO A 155 -15.32 1.34 13.86
N ALA A 156 -16.00 1.50 12.74
CA ALA A 156 -15.41 1.56 11.42
C ALA A 156 -15.85 2.85 10.73
N ARG A 157 -14.87 3.73 10.51
CA ARG A 157 -15.09 4.96 9.76
C ARG A 157 -15.24 4.64 8.27
N ILE A 158 -16.30 5.16 7.68
CA ILE A 158 -16.55 5.22 6.24
C ILE A 158 -16.30 6.67 5.80
N GLY A 159 -15.33 6.86 4.93
CA GLY A 159 -14.79 8.16 4.53
C GLY A 159 -15.57 8.86 3.43
N SER A 160 -16.33 8.11 2.62
CA SER A 160 -17.08 8.62 1.48
C SER A 160 -18.33 7.81 1.17
N LEU A 161 -19.17 8.33 0.26
CA LEU A 161 -20.37 7.64 -0.22
C LEU A 161 -20.04 6.50 -1.18
N GLU A 162 -18.86 6.53 -1.78
CA GLU A 162 -18.40 5.58 -2.77
C GLU A 162 -17.77 4.33 -2.13
N GLN A 163 -17.29 4.43 -0.90
CA GLN A 163 -16.48 3.40 -0.25
C GLN A 163 -17.23 2.09 0.05
N LEU A 164 -18.55 2.15 0.24
CA LEU A 164 -19.41 0.95 0.41
C LEU A 164 -20.39 0.79 -0.77
N ASP A 165 -20.10 1.44 -1.89
CA ASP A 165 -20.91 1.38 -3.11
C ASP A 165 -20.41 0.25 -4.04
N GLU A 166 -21.30 -0.70 -4.35
CA GLU A 166 -21.01 -1.84 -5.20
C GLU A 166 -20.99 -1.50 -6.70
N GLN A 167 -21.23 -0.25 -7.11
CA GLN A 167 -21.21 0.13 -8.53
C GLN A 167 -19.85 -0.09 -9.19
N ALA A 168 -18.75 0.16 -8.47
CA ALA A 168 -17.40 0.01 -9.00
C ALA A 168 -16.95 -1.45 -9.03
N HIS A 169 -17.24 -2.20 -7.96
CA HIS A 169 -16.83 -3.59 -7.79
C HIS A 169 -17.92 -4.38 -7.10
N ARG A 170 -18.25 -5.55 -7.65
CA ARG A 170 -19.30 -6.42 -7.11
C ARG A 170 -18.89 -7.90 -7.26
N PRO A 171 -18.94 -8.70 -6.19
CA PRO A 171 -19.37 -8.36 -4.82
C PRO A 171 -18.35 -7.49 -4.06
N LEU A 172 -18.82 -6.75 -3.06
CA LEU A 172 -17.99 -5.98 -2.12
C LEU A 172 -18.03 -6.60 -0.73
N TYR A 173 -16.87 -6.73 -0.09
CA TYR A 173 -16.73 -7.23 1.27
C TYR A 173 -16.03 -6.23 2.18
N VAL A 174 -16.41 -6.22 3.47
CA VAL A 174 -15.61 -5.61 4.53
C VAL A 174 -14.83 -6.69 5.25
N CYS A 175 -13.51 -6.62 5.24
CA CYS A 175 -12.62 -7.41 6.09
C CYS A 175 -12.42 -6.68 7.42
N ALA A 176 -13.09 -7.15 8.46
CA ALA A 176 -12.98 -6.59 9.80
C ALA A 176 -11.93 -7.35 10.61
N THR A 177 -10.86 -6.67 11.02
CA THR A 177 -9.78 -7.23 11.84
C THR A 177 -9.71 -6.54 13.21
N ARG A 178 -9.88 -7.32 14.29
CA ARG A 178 -9.66 -6.86 15.65
C ARG A 178 -8.27 -7.27 16.11
N LEU A 179 -7.46 -6.28 16.45
CA LEU A 179 -6.14 -6.44 17.03
C LEU A 179 -6.24 -6.36 18.56
N GLN A 180 -5.37 -7.12 19.23
CA GLN A 180 -5.18 -7.03 20.67
C GLN A 180 -3.73 -6.65 20.94
N ALA A 181 -3.52 -5.64 21.79
CA ALA A 181 -2.18 -5.29 22.27
C ALA A 181 -1.56 -6.49 23.00
N ASP A 182 -0.36 -6.88 22.60
CA ASP A 182 0.32 -8.04 23.15
C ASP A 182 1.84 -7.79 23.07
N PRO A 183 2.56 -7.70 24.21
CA PRO A 183 4.01 -7.53 24.22
C PRO A 183 4.76 -8.65 23.49
N ALA A 184 4.20 -9.86 23.46
CA ALA A 184 4.75 -11.01 22.72
C ALA A 184 4.21 -11.11 21.28
N GLY A 185 3.30 -10.19 20.88
CA GLY A 185 2.78 -10.08 19.53
C GLY A 185 3.82 -9.54 18.54
N ALA A 186 3.38 -9.15 17.34
CA ALA A 186 4.21 -8.60 16.28
C ALA A 186 4.04 -7.08 16.17
N SER A 187 5.11 -6.36 15.88
CA SER A 187 5.05 -4.95 15.45
C SER A 187 4.77 -4.84 13.95
N LEU A 188 4.51 -3.62 13.46
CA LEU A 188 4.38 -3.38 12.02
C LEU A 188 5.64 -3.84 11.24
N PRO A 189 6.88 -3.53 11.65
CA PRO A 189 8.10 -4.07 11.03
C PRO A 189 8.16 -5.60 11.02
N ASP A 190 7.75 -6.28 12.09
CA ASP A 190 7.72 -7.74 12.15
C ASP A 190 6.73 -8.31 11.11
N ILE A 191 5.56 -7.67 10.96
CA ILE A 191 4.54 -8.06 9.99
C ILE A 191 5.02 -7.81 8.57
N VAL A 192 5.64 -6.65 8.30
CA VAL A 192 6.26 -6.32 7.02
C VAL A 192 7.31 -7.37 6.65
N ALA A 193 8.22 -7.71 7.57
CA ALA A 193 9.24 -8.74 7.35
C ALA A 193 8.63 -10.11 7.02
N ARG A 194 7.51 -10.48 7.66
CA ARG A 194 6.80 -11.72 7.36
C ARG A 194 6.16 -11.72 5.97
N VAL A 195 5.47 -10.65 5.58
CA VAL A 195 4.86 -10.55 4.23
C VAL A 195 5.92 -10.60 3.15
N ARG A 196 7.03 -9.90 3.39
CA ARG A 196 8.25 -9.91 2.60
C ARG A 196 8.81 -11.32 2.39
N LEU A 197 8.96 -12.10 3.46
CA LEU A 197 9.41 -13.49 3.37
C LEU A 197 8.47 -14.36 2.53
N LEU A 198 7.15 -14.14 2.61
CA LEU A 198 6.18 -14.85 1.79
C LEU A 198 6.28 -14.46 0.30
N ALA A 199 6.62 -13.20 0.00
CA ALA A 199 6.81 -12.70 -1.35
C ALA A 199 8.16 -13.09 -1.98
N ASP A 200 9.18 -13.38 -1.17
CA ASP A 200 10.56 -13.66 -1.60
C ASP A 200 10.72 -14.91 -2.48
N ALA A 201 9.70 -15.77 -2.56
CA ALA A 201 9.70 -16.87 -3.52
C ALA A 201 9.85 -16.39 -4.97
N GLN A 202 9.50 -15.13 -5.27
CA GLN A 202 9.57 -14.53 -6.61
C GLN A 202 10.04 -13.07 -6.55
N THR A 203 11.23 -12.80 -7.10
CA THR A 203 11.94 -11.51 -6.98
C THR A 203 11.14 -10.29 -7.45
N THR A 204 10.33 -10.42 -8.49
CA THR A 204 9.48 -9.32 -9.00
C THR A 204 8.33 -8.98 -8.05
N ALA A 205 7.74 -9.98 -7.41
CA ALA A 205 6.67 -9.78 -6.44
C ALA A 205 7.17 -9.01 -5.23
N ARG A 206 8.39 -9.34 -4.77
CA ARG A 206 9.05 -8.62 -3.67
C ARG A 206 9.29 -7.14 -4.01
N GLN A 207 9.79 -6.85 -5.20
CA GLN A 207 10.02 -5.46 -5.64
C GLN A 207 8.73 -4.63 -5.66
N GLU A 208 7.64 -5.21 -6.13
CA GLU A 208 6.33 -4.54 -6.15
C GLU A 208 5.80 -4.33 -4.73
N LEU A 209 5.94 -5.31 -3.84
CA LEU A 209 5.57 -5.14 -2.43
C LEU A 209 6.34 -3.99 -1.78
N ASP A 210 7.65 -3.91 -1.98
CA ASP A 210 8.47 -2.83 -1.43
C ASP A 210 8.12 -1.47 -2.04
N HIS A 211 7.53 -1.42 -3.24
CA HIS A 211 7.01 -0.20 -3.83
C HIS A 211 5.70 0.21 -3.16
N LEU A 212 4.77 -0.72 -3.01
CA LEU A 212 3.49 -0.48 -2.35
C LEU A 212 3.68 -0.09 -0.87
N LEU A 213 4.63 -0.69 -0.15
CA LEU A 213 4.94 -0.30 1.23
C LEU A 213 5.38 1.18 1.33
N LEU A 214 6.23 1.66 0.41
CA LEU A 214 6.61 3.06 0.36
C LEU A 214 5.40 3.96 0.05
N GLN A 215 4.53 3.57 -0.89
CA GLN A 215 3.31 4.32 -1.19
C GLN A 215 2.33 4.35 -0.01
N ALA A 216 2.29 3.29 0.79
CA ALA A 216 1.51 3.21 2.02
C ALA A 216 2.08 4.09 3.15
N GLY A 217 3.25 4.71 2.95
CA GLY A 217 3.93 5.55 3.94
C GLY A 217 4.86 4.79 4.88
N TYR A 218 5.14 3.51 4.61
CA TYR A 218 6.12 2.73 5.36
C TYR A 218 7.49 2.78 4.68
N ALA A 219 8.48 3.36 5.38
CA ALA A 219 9.88 3.33 4.99
C ALA A 219 10.68 2.58 6.07
N ASP A 220 11.63 1.72 5.65
CA ASP A 220 12.46 0.93 6.57
C ASP A 220 13.30 1.82 7.49
N ALA A 221 13.72 3.00 7.03
CA ALA A 221 14.39 4.01 7.85
C ALA A 221 13.57 4.43 9.08
N HIS A 222 12.23 4.33 8.99
CA HIS A 222 11.32 4.65 10.08
C HIS A 222 10.93 3.43 10.94
N ALA A 223 11.45 2.22 10.65
CA ALA A 223 11.00 0.99 11.28
C ALA A 223 11.10 1.03 12.82
N SER A 224 12.13 1.67 13.37
CA SER A 224 12.36 1.80 14.81
C SER A 224 11.27 2.60 15.55
N HIS A 225 10.50 3.44 14.85
CA HIS A 225 9.42 4.22 15.45
C HIS A 225 8.15 3.40 15.69
N TYR A 226 7.98 2.27 15.00
CA TYR A 226 6.77 1.44 15.07
C TYR A 226 6.92 0.35 16.13
N THR A 227 6.76 0.75 17.40
CA THR A 227 7.02 -0.12 18.57
C THR A 227 5.78 -0.84 19.09
N ARG A 228 4.58 -0.49 18.62
CA ARG A 228 3.33 -1.11 19.07
C ARG A 228 3.29 -2.57 18.64
N ARG A 229 3.12 -3.47 19.61
CA ARG A 229 3.05 -4.92 19.38
C ARG A 229 1.63 -5.43 19.55
N CYS A 230 1.18 -6.28 18.64
CA CYS A 230 -0.18 -6.77 18.59
C CYS A 230 -0.26 -8.21 18.10
N LYS A 231 -1.36 -8.86 18.45
CA LYS A 231 -1.80 -10.10 17.79
C LYS A 231 -3.14 -9.88 17.11
N ASN A 232 -3.37 -10.63 16.03
CA ASN A 232 -4.70 -10.74 15.46
C ASN A 232 -5.59 -11.54 16.42
N HIS A 233 -6.62 -10.90 16.96
CA HIS A 233 -7.60 -11.54 17.85
C HIS A 233 -8.73 -12.19 17.05
N LYS A 234 -9.23 -11.48 16.03
CA LYS A 234 -10.33 -11.97 15.18
C LYS A 234 -10.31 -11.25 13.83
N THR A 235 -10.45 -12.02 12.75
CA THR A 235 -10.75 -11.50 11.41
C THR A 235 -12.01 -12.16 10.89
N TRP A 236 -12.91 -11.39 10.28
CA TRP A 236 -14.12 -11.89 9.61
C TRP A 236 -14.49 -11.01 8.42
N PHE A 237 -15.23 -11.58 7.48
CA PHE A 237 -15.65 -10.89 6.27
C PHE A 237 -17.17 -10.69 6.28
N LEU A 238 -17.64 -9.49 5.96
CA LEU A 238 -19.05 -9.17 5.84
C LEU A 238 -19.36 -8.77 4.40
N HIS A 239 -20.37 -9.39 3.79
CA HIS A 239 -20.81 -9.00 2.46
C HIS A 239 -21.58 -7.68 2.53
N VAL A 240 -21.18 -6.71 1.70
CA VAL A 240 -21.85 -5.41 1.58
C VAL A 240 -23.03 -5.53 0.60
N GLY A 241 -24.07 -6.26 1.02
CA GLY A 241 -25.30 -6.46 0.24
C GLY A 241 -26.39 -5.42 0.52
N GLU A 242 -27.61 -5.70 0.09
CA GLU A 242 -28.77 -4.80 0.26
C GLU A 242 -29.12 -4.51 1.72
N SER A 243 -28.94 -5.50 2.61
CA SER A 243 -29.21 -5.35 4.05
C SER A 243 -28.06 -4.71 4.83
N PHE A 244 -26.91 -4.48 4.21
CA PHE A 244 -25.76 -3.88 4.89
C PHE A 244 -25.99 -2.37 5.09
N PRO A 245 -25.83 -1.83 6.32
CA PRO A 245 -26.04 -0.41 6.55
C PRO A 245 -24.96 0.41 5.83
N ARG A 246 -25.39 1.22 4.85
CA ARG A 246 -24.49 2.06 4.05
C ARG A 246 -25.18 3.31 3.54
N LEU A 247 -24.40 4.37 3.36
CA LEU A 247 -24.80 5.55 2.62
C LEU A 247 -24.09 5.54 1.27
N THR A 248 -24.86 5.52 0.19
CA THR A 248 -24.38 5.51 -1.20
C THR A 248 -25.08 6.59 -2.01
N ARG A 249 -24.57 6.92 -3.20
CA ARG A 249 -25.21 7.90 -4.09
C ARG A 249 -26.65 7.53 -4.46
N ALA A 250 -26.99 6.25 -4.41
CA ALA A 250 -28.32 5.76 -4.73
C ALA A 250 -29.34 5.92 -3.58
N ASN A 251 -28.90 6.09 -2.33
CA ASN A 251 -29.80 6.12 -1.17
C ASN A 251 -29.71 7.40 -0.31
N VAL A 252 -28.81 8.33 -0.64
CA VAL A 252 -28.82 9.69 -0.06
C VAL A 252 -29.49 10.70 -1.00
N PRO A 253 -30.09 11.79 -0.47
CA PRO A 253 -30.57 12.89 -1.30
C PRO A 253 -29.46 13.43 -2.23
N THR A 254 -29.80 13.72 -3.49
CA THR A 254 -28.84 14.19 -4.52
C THR A 254 -28.14 15.51 -4.18
N SER A 255 -28.69 16.28 -3.23
CA SER A 255 -28.07 17.48 -2.68
C SER A 255 -26.89 17.20 -1.75
N ILE A 256 -26.77 15.97 -1.21
CA ILE A 256 -25.62 15.55 -0.41
C ILE A 256 -24.46 15.21 -1.34
N ARG A 257 -23.40 16.02 -1.26
CA ARG A 257 -22.20 15.86 -2.10
C ARG A 257 -21.14 14.93 -1.49
N GLN A 258 -21.04 14.92 -0.17
CA GLN A 258 -20.07 14.13 0.57
C GLN A 258 -20.67 13.78 1.94
N ALA A 259 -20.38 12.57 2.42
CA ALA A 259 -20.66 12.15 3.79
C ALA A 259 -19.48 11.31 4.30
N SER A 260 -19.22 11.41 5.60
CA SER A 260 -18.40 10.46 6.34
C SER A 260 -19.18 10.09 7.60
N TYR A 261 -19.17 8.81 7.93
CA TYR A 261 -19.96 8.26 9.04
C TYR A 261 -19.21 7.09 9.66
N GLU A 262 -19.68 6.62 10.81
CA GLU A 262 -19.12 5.47 11.50
C GLU A 262 -20.18 4.36 11.61
N LEU A 263 -19.75 3.13 11.39
CA LEU A 263 -20.54 1.93 11.63
C LEU A 263 -19.96 1.18 12.84
N ALA A 264 -20.82 0.67 13.70
CA ALA A 264 -20.43 -0.37 14.65
C ALA A 264 -20.54 -1.74 13.95
N LEU A 265 -19.46 -2.21 13.33
CA LEU A 265 -19.50 -3.43 12.49
C LEU A 265 -19.89 -4.68 13.27
N ASP A 266 -19.65 -4.71 14.57
CA ASP A 266 -20.02 -5.82 15.45
C ASP A 266 -21.51 -5.86 15.82
N LEU A 267 -22.25 -4.79 15.53
CA LEU A 267 -23.71 -4.74 15.67
C LEU A 267 -24.45 -5.06 14.36
N ILE A 268 -23.73 -5.26 13.26
CA ILE A 268 -24.34 -5.60 11.97
C ILE A 268 -24.72 -7.08 11.99
N ASP A 269 -26.03 -7.35 11.90
CA ASP A 269 -26.57 -8.70 11.76
C ASP A 269 -26.45 -9.16 10.31
N ALA A 270 -25.23 -9.57 9.93
CA ALA A 270 -24.93 -10.15 8.64
C ALA A 270 -24.07 -11.41 8.83
N PRO A 271 -24.31 -12.48 8.05
CA PRO A 271 -23.51 -13.68 8.14
C PRO A 271 -22.06 -13.39 7.75
N SER A 272 -21.12 -13.88 8.55
CA SER A 272 -19.70 -13.81 8.22
C SER A 272 -19.34 -14.83 7.15
N CYS A 273 -18.52 -14.44 6.18
CA CYS A 273 -17.95 -15.35 5.18
C CYS A 273 -16.52 -15.77 5.55
N SER A 274 -16.11 -16.96 5.09
CA SER A 274 -14.69 -17.33 5.05
C SER A 274 -13.98 -16.65 3.87
N LEU A 275 -12.65 -16.59 3.91
CA LEU A 275 -11.86 -16.08 2.79
C LEU A 275 -12.09 -16.90 1.52
N ASP A 276 -12.24 -18.23 1.61
CA ASP A 276 -12.55 -19.09 0.46
C ASP A 276 -13.86 -18.70 -0.23
N GLN A 277 -14.91 -18.45 0.57
CA GLN A 277 -16.22 -18.02 0.05
C GLN A 277 -16.10 -16.66 -0.63
N VAL A 278 -15.41 -15.71 0.00
CA VAL A 278 -15.15 -14.37 -0.55
C VAL A 278 -14.43 -14.47 -1.89
N LEU A 279 -13.32 -15.20 -1.96
CA LEU A 279 -12.54 -15.39 -3.19
C LEU A 279 -13.35 -16.11 -4.29
N THR A 280 -14.19 -17.06 -3.92
CA THR A 280 -15.08 -17.76 -4.87
C THR A 280 -16.12 -16.82 -5.46
N HIS A 281 -16.80 -16.01 -4.63
CA HIS A 281 -17.79 -15.06 -5.13
C HIS A 281 -17.18 -13.95 -6.00
N MET A 282 -15.91 -13.61 -5.79
CA MET A 282 -15.19 -12.62 -6.59
C MET A 282 -14.62 -13.19 -7.92
N GLY A 283 -14.72 -14.50 -8.13
CA GLY A 283 -14.19 -15.17 -9.33
C GLY A 283 -12.67 -15.39 -9.32
N ALA A 284 -12.05 -15.41 -8.12
CA ALA A 284 -10.62 -15.63 -7.97
C ALA A 284 -10.23 -17.13 -8.03
N THR A 285 -11.18 -18.02 -7.75
CA THR A 285 -11.00 -19.47 -7.85
C THR A 285 -11.48 -19.95 -9.23
N ARG A 286 -10.61 -20.63 -10.00
CA ARG A 286 -11.10 -21.47 -11.10
C ARG A 286 -11.73 -22.72 -10.49
N THR A 287 -12.97 -23.01 -10.87
CA THR A 287 -13.63 -24.29 -10.59
C THR A 287 -12.91 -25.43 -11.29
#